data_AF-A0A836YV26-F1
#
_entry.id   AF-A0A836YV26-F1
#
_cell.length_a   1.000
_cell.length_b   1.000
_cell.length_c   1.000
_cell.angle_alpha   90.00
_cell.angle_beta   90.00
_cell.angle_gamma   90.00
#
_symmetry.space_group_name_H-M   'P 1'
#
loop_
_entity.id
_entity.type
_entity.pdbx_description
1 polymer ?
#
loop_
_entity_poly.entity_id
_entity_poly.type
_entity_poly.pdbx_seq_one_letter_code
_entity_poly.pdbx_strand_id
1 'polypeptide(L)' 'MDNLIKAVMRKKGELNLSTKALAENTGVSQWTLSALFRGKRIRIYKSTEKKLNDWLYTKI' A
#
# COMPACT_ATOMS: atom_id res chain seq x y z
N MET A 1 11.57 2.60 4.56
CA MET A 1 10.13 2.49 4.87
C MET A 1 9.28 3.48 4.06
N ASP A 2 9.61 4.77 4.10
CA ASP A 2 8.92 5.83 3.33
C ASP A 2 8.90 5.59 1.81
N ASN A 3 9.95 5.00 1.25
CA ASN A 3 10.05 4.79 -0.20
C ASN A 3 8.99 3.82 -0.73
N LEU A 4 8.70 2.73 0.00
CA LEU A 4 7.69 1.75 -0.42
C LEU A 4 6.29 2.38 -0.42
N ILE A 5 5.92 3.04 0.68
CA ILE A 5 4.59 3.65 0.81
C ILE A 5 4.38 4.73 -0.25
N LYS A 6 5.39 5.57 -0.51
CA LYS A 6 5.34 6.57 -1.59
C LYS A 6 5.19 5.91 -2.97
N ALA A 7 5.91 4.82 -3.25
CA ALA A 7 5.78 4.08 -4.50
C ALA A 7 4.37 3.48 -4.66
N VAL A 8 3.82 2.86 -3.62
CA VAL A 8 2.44 2.34 -3.61
C VAL A 8 1.45 3.46 -3.89
N MET A 9 1.58 4.61 -3.22
CA MET A 9 0.67 5.74 -3.40
C MET A 9 0.71 6.33 -4.81
N ARG A 10 1.91 6.42 -5.41
CA ARG A 10 2.08 6.86 -6.81
C ARG A 10 1.41 5.90 -7.78
N LYS A 11 1.75 4.60 -7.71
CA LYS A 11 1.15 3.58 -8.59
C LYS A 11 -0.38 3.53 -8.42
N LYS A 12 -0.88 3.65 -7.20
CA LYS A 12 -2.32 3.77 -6.91
C LYS A 12 -2.94 4.99 -7.61
N GLY A 13 -2.24 6.12 -7.63
CA GLY A 13 -2.67 7.33 -8.34
C GLY A 13 -2.67 7.16 -9.85
N GLU A 14 -1.62 6.59 -10.42
CA GLU A 14 -1.51 6.26 -11.86
C GLU A 14 -2.65 5.34 -12.33
N LEU A 15 -3.02 4.36 -11.51
CA LEU A 15 -4.10 3.40 -11.80
C LEU A 15 -5.49 3.93 -11.42
N ASN A 16 -5.60 5.16 -10.90
CA ASN A 16 -6.83 5.75 -10.37
C ASN A 16 -7.57 4.83 -9.37
N LEU A 17 -6.83 4.08 -8.56
CA LEU A 17 -7.39 3.11 -7.61
C LEU A 17 -7.84 3.81 -6.32
N SER A 18 -9.02 3.42 -5.84
CA SER A 18 -9.45 3.75 -4.48
C SER A 18 -8.66 2.95 -3.45
N THR A 19 -8.59 3.44 -2.20
CA THR A 19 -7.96 2.69 -1.09
C THR A 19 -8.67 1.36 -0.83
N LYS A 20 -9.98 1.28 -1.09
CA LYS A 20 -10.75 0.03 -1.00
C LYS A 20 -10.32 -0.97 -2.06
N ALA A 21 -10.23 -0.54 -3.33
CA ALA A 21 -9.76 -1.41 -4.41
C ALA A 21 -8.31 -1.90 -4.17
N LEU A 22 -7.44 -1.03 -3.65
CA LEU A 22 -6.08 -1.43 -3.28
C LEU A 22 -6.07 -2.46 -2.13
N ALA A 23 -6.98 -2.32 -1.15
CA ALA A 23 -7.12 -3.28 -0.06
C ALA A 23 -7.50 -4.68 -0.59
N GLU A 24 -8.46 -4.73 -1.52
CA GLU A 24 -8.90 -5.97 -2.18
C GLU A 24 -7.76 -6.60 -3.00
N ASN A 25 -6.99 -5.80 -3.74
CA ASN A 25 -5.87 -6.28 -4.55
C ASN A 25 -4.69 -6.80 -3.73
N THR A 26 -4.42 -6.21 -2.57
CA THR A 26 -3.24 -6.52 -1.74
C THR A 26 -3.54 -7.48 -0.60
N GLY A 27 -4.82 -7.68 -0.27
CA GLY A 27 -5.24 -8.41 0.93
C GLY A 27 -4.80 -7.72 2.23
N VAL A 28 -4.60 -6.39 2.19
CA VAL A 28 -4.29 -5.55 3.36
C VAL A 28 -5.53 -4.75 3.71
N SER A 29 -5.91 -4.69 4.99
CA SER A 29 -7.07 -3.90 5.44
C SER A 29 -7.00 -2.44 4.98
N GLN A 30 -8.12 -1.91 4.50
CA GLN A 30 -8.29 -0.51 4.12
C GLN A 30 -7.88 0.45 5.26
N TRP A 31 -8.17 0.09 6.52
CA TRP A 31 -7.77 0.87 7.70
C TRP A 31 -6.26 0.91 7.86
N THR A 32 -5.59 -0.23 7.66
CA THR A 32 -4.13 -0.31 7.68
C THR A 32 -3.53 0.55 6.58
N LEU A 33 -4.03 0.45 5.34
CA LEU A 33 -3.58 1.28 4.23
C LEU A 33 -3.76 2.77 4.52
N SER A 34 -4.95 3.17 5.02
CA SER A 34 -5.25 4.56 5.37
C SER A 34 -4.32 5.10 6.47
N ALA A 35 -4.06 4.31 7.51
CA ALA A 35 -3.13 4.68 8.58
C ALA A 35 -1.69 4.83 8.07
N LEU A 36 -1.26 3.95 7.16
CA LEU A 36 0.06 4.01 6.53
C LEU A 36 0.22 5.24 5.63
N PHE A 37 -0.77 5.52 4.77
CA PHE A 37 -0.71 6.66 3.85
C PHE A 37 -0.75 8.02 4.56
N ARG A 38 -1.39 8.08 5.72
CA ARG A 38 -1.41 9.28 6.57
C ARG A 38 -0.20 9.41 7.49
N GLY A 39 0.77 8.49 7.43
CA GLY A 39 1.93 8.47 8.31
C GLY A 39 1.59 8.23 9.79
N LYS A 40 0.38 7.77 10.11
CA LYS A 40 -0.08 7.54 11.50
C LYS A 40 0.47 6.25 12.11
N ARG A 41 1.14 5.42 11.31
CA ARG A 41 1.78 4.18 11.76
C ARG A 41 3.29 4.31 11.69
N ILE A 42 3.94 4.10 12.83
CA ILE A 42 5.40 4.16 12.97
C ILE A 42 6.06 2.89 12.38
N ARG A 43 5.32 1.78 12.28
CA ARG A 43 5.85 0.48 11.83
C ARG A 43 4.88 -0.27 10.92
N ILE A 44 5.41 -0.80 9.82
CA ILE A 44 4.73 -1.77 8.93
C ILE A 44 5.19 -3.16 9.37
N TYR A 45 4.25 -4.09 9.50
CA TYR A 45 4.58 -5.49 9.73
C TYR A 45 5.19 -6.10 8.47
N LYS A 46 6.20 -6.98 8.60
CA LYS A 46 6.86 -7.62 7.45
C LYS A 46 5.88 -8.28 6.47
N SER A 47 4.79 -8.87 6.98
CA SER A 47 3.73 -9.46 6.15
C SER A 47 2.99 -8.43 5.29
N THR A 48 2.70 -7.25 5.84
CA THR A 48 2.08 -6.13 5.10
C THR A 48 3.06 -5.55 4.10
N GLU A 49 4.32 -5.38 4.48
CA GLU A 49 5.38 -4.90 3.60
C GLU A 49 5.55 -5.80 2.38
N LYS A 50 5.61 -7.13 2.60
CA LYS A 50 5.68 -8.13 1.52
C LYS A 50 4.48 -8.04 0.59
N LYS A 51 3.25 -8.01 1.11
CA LYS A 51 2.02 -7.88 0.29
C LYS A 51 2.03 -6.63 -0.61
N LEU A 52 2.46 -5.49 -0.06
CA LEU A 52 2.54 -4.24 -0.80
C LEU A 52 3.64 -4.26 -1.86
N ASN A 53 4.79 -4.84 -1.53
CA ASN A 53 5.91 -4.99 -2.46
C ASN A 53 5.58 -5.98 -3.60
N ASP A 54 4.99 -7.13 -3.27
CA ASP A 54 4.53 -8.12 -4.25
C ASP A 54 3.51 -7.47 -5.21
N TRP A 55 2.54 -6.73 -4.69
CA TRP A 55 1.58 -6.00 -5.53
C TRP A 55 2.25 -4.99 -6.45
N LEU A 56 3.18 -4.18 -5.95
CA LEU A 56 3.93 -3.22 -6.75
C LEU A 56 4.70 -3.90 -7.89
N TYR A 57 5.33 -5.04 -7.60
CA TYR A 57 6.11 -5.80 -8.59
C TYR A 57 5.24 -6.30 -9.75
N THR A 58 3.95 -6.59 -9.51
CA THR A 58 3.00 -6.96 -10.57
C THR A 58 2.48 -5.78 -11.41
N LYS A 59 2.94 -4.56 -11.14
CA LYS A 59 2.44 -3.31 -11.74
C LYS A 59 3.57 -2.45 -12.33
N ILE A 60 4.81 -2.94 -12.30
CA ILE A 60 5.96 -2.37 -12.99
C ILE A 60 5.98 -2.89 -14.43
#